data_AF-A0A7W7FUU8-F1
#
_entry.id   AF-A0A7W7FUU8-F1
#
_cell.length_a   1.000
_cell.length_b   1.000
_cell.length_c   1.000
_cell.angle_alpha   90.00
_cell.angle_beta   90.00
_cell.angle_gamma   90.00
#
_symmetry.space_group_name_H-M   'P 1'
#
loop_
_entity.id
_entity.type
_entity.pdbx_description
1 polymer ?
#
loop_
_entity_poly.entity_id
_entity_poly.type
_entity_poly.pdbx_seq_one_letter_code
_entity_poly.pdbx_strand_id
1 'polypeptide(L)'
;MDRRSEHYDPVDGEYTYFGWVREGDPSDQLSELLRHWTTPQGHHHEQRYTHDRGWVRSWIWEDVKDNRKSGWVLPVTAEAAERFKAELAVAVIAAAYLEERRQADWANPVIPPVRP
;
A
#
# COMPACT_ATOMS: atom_id res chain seq x y z
N MET A 1 -6.16 -6.57 -27.17
CA MET A 1 -4.98 -5.71 -26.93
C MET A 1 -5.46 -4.28 -26.94
N ASP A 2 -5.54 -3.66 -25.77
CA ASP A 2 -6.03 -2.28 -25.59
C ASP A 2 -4.86 -1.31 -25.83
N ARG A 3 -4.92 -0.53 -26.92
CA ARG A 3 -3.88 0.43 -27.35
C ARG A 3 -4.03 1.81 -26.69
N ARG A 4 -4.81 1.97 -25.62
CA ARG A 4 -5.01 3.29 -24.97
C ARG A 4 -4.05 3.56 -23.80
N SER A 5 -3.36 2.54 -23.30
CA SER A 5 -2.44 2.67 -22.17
C SER A 5 -1.07 3.25 -22.53
N GLU A 6 -0.63 3.09 -23.79
CA GLU A 6 0.72 3.45 -24.24
C GLU A 6 1.06 4.94 -24.10
N HIS A 7 0.06 5.82 -24.01
CA HIS A 7 0.26 7.27 -23.84
C HIS A 7 0.41 7.71 -22.38
N TYR A 8 0.05 6.85 -21.43
CA TYR A 8 0.12 7.13 -20.00
C TYR A 8 1.30 6.46 -19.31
N ASP A 9 2.13 5.72 -20.02
CA ASP A 9 3.33 5.12 -19.44
C ASP A 9 4.50 6.11 -19.38
N PRO A 10 5.47 5.89 -18.48
CA PRO A 10 6.70 6.69 -18.43
C PRO A 10 7.40 6.71 -19.78
N VAL A 11 7.96 7.88 -20.13
CA VAL A 11 8.75 8.08 -21.37
C VAL A 11 9.88 7.06 -21.49
N ASP A 12 10.55 6.80 -20.38
CA ASP A 12 11.74 5.94 -20.32
C ASP A 12 11.42 4.51 -19.86
N GLY A 13 10.14 4.18 -19.66
CA GLY A 13 9.71 2.90 -19.08
C GLY A 13 9.97 2.78 -17.56
N GLU A 14 10.58 3.78 -16.95
CA GLU A 14 10.99 3.76 -15.55
C GLU A 14 10.03 4.53 -14.64
N TYR A 15 9.78 3.97 -13.45
CA TYR A 15 8.99 4.62 -12.40
C TYR A 15 9.89 5.02 -11.24
N THR A 16 9.63 6.18 -10.67
CA THR A 16 10.25 6.59 -9.40
C THR A 16 9.37 6.14 -8.26
N TYR A 17 9.94 5.41 -7.31
CA TYR A 17 9.20 4.90 -6.15
C TYR A 17 9.37 5.80 -4.94
N PHE A 18 8.29 5.97 -4.20
CA PHE A 18 8.29 6.70 -2.94
C PHE A 18 7.52 5.93 -1.88
N GLY A 19 7.93 6.08 -0.63
CA GLY A 19 7.20 5.61 0.52
C GLY A 19 6.59 6.79 1.27
N TRP A 20 5.31 6.71 1.61
CA TRP A 20 4.70 7.64 2.55
C TRP A 20 4.82 7.09 3.97
N VAL A 21 5.43 7.85 4.86
CA VAL A 21 5.52 7.59 6.29
C VAL A 21 4.55 8.52 7.00
N ARG A 22 3.59 7.95 7.72
CA ARG A 22 2.60 8.71 8.47
C ARG A 22 3.23 9.37 9.69
N GLU A 23 2.96 10.66 9.87
CA GLU A 23 3.37 11.36 11.10
C GLU A 23 2.70 10.74 12.33
N GLY A 24 3.49 10.55 13.40
CA GLY A 24 3.01 9.97 14.66
C GLY A 24 2.93 8.45 14.67
N ASP A 25 3.28 7.78 13.57
CA ASP A 25 3.47 6.34 13.58
C ASP A 25 4.85 5.99 14.18
N PRO A 26 4.92 5.24 15.29
CA PRO A 26 6.17 4.98 16.00
C PRO A 26 7.07 3.97 15.29
N SER A 27 6.61 3.34 14.21
CA SER A 27 7.37 2.29 13.53
C SER A 27 8.38 2.83 12.52
N ASP A 28 8.29 4.11 12.13
CA ASP A 28 9.01 4.70 10.98
C ASP A 28 8.86 3.86 9.69
N GLN A 29 7.87 2.96 9.64
CA GLN A 29 7.64 2.10 8.49
C GLN A 29 6.84 2.85 7.43
N LEU A 30 7.04 2.43 6.19
CA LEU A 30 6.22 2.89 5.07
C LEU A 30 4.78 2.48 5.34
N SER A 31 3.87 3.45 5.35
CA SER A 31 2.44 3.19 5.45
C SER A 31 1.85 2.88 4.09
N GLU A 32 2.31 3.58 3.05
CA GLU A 32 1.89 3.37 1.68
C GLU A 32 3.09 3.45 0.73
N LEU A 33 3.05 2.63 -0.33
CA LEU A 33 4.02 2.65 -1.42
C LEU A 33 3.41 3.36 -2.62
N LEU A 34 4.15 4.33 -3.16
CA LEU A 34 3.79 5.15 -4.30
C LEU A 34 4.76 4.89 -5.46
N ARG A 35 4.26 5.08 -6.68
CA ARG A 35 5.08 5.23 -7.88
C ARG A 35 4.65 6.45 -8.66
N HIS A 36 5.62 7.24 -9.09
CA HIS A 36 5.41 8.42 -9.89
C HIS A 36 6.11 8.27 -11.23
N TRP A 37 5.56 8.95 -12.22
CA TRP A 37 6.23 9.14 -13.48
C TRP A 37 5.71 10.39 -14.17
N THR A 38 6.46 10.85 -15.16
CA THR A 38 6.05 11.91 -16.07
C THR A 38 5.76 11.28 -17.42
N THR A 39 4.58 11.55 -17.96
CA THR A 39 4.20 11.12 -19.31
C THR A 39 4.99 11.88 -20.38
N PRO A 40 5.03 11.39 -21.64
CA PRO A 40 5.65 12.12 -22.74
C PRO A 40 5.10 13.52 -22.98
N GLN A 41 3.87 13.80 -22.53
CA GLN A 41 3.25 15.12 -22.64
C GLN A 41 3.59 16.05 -21.46
N GLY A 42 4.42 15.61 -20.51
CA GLY A 42 4.82 16.40 -19.34
C GLY A 42 3.82 16.34 -18.17
N HIS A 43 2.79 15.50 -18.24
CA HIS A 43 1.87 15.33 -17.11
C HIS A 43 2.48 14.40 -16.05
N HIS A 44 2.42 14.83 -14.80
CA HIS A 44 2.77 14.03 -13.65
C HIS A 44 1.64 13.08 -13.29
N HIS A 45 1.99 11.83 -13.00
CA HIS A 45 1.07 10.80 -12.56
C HIS A 45 1.58 10.13 -11.29
N GLU A 46 0.63 9.76 -10.45
CA GLU A 46 0.86 9.02 -9.21
C GLU A 46 -0.06 7.81 -9.14
N GLN A 47 0.50 6.70 -8.68
CA GLN A 47 -0.26 5.56 -8.20
C GLN A 47 0.25 5.08 -6.86
N ARG A 48 -0.65 4.51 -6.06
CA ARG A 48 -0.32 3.78 -4.83
C ARG A 48 -0.51 2.28 -5.03
N TYR A 49 0.28 1.48 -4.33
CA TYR A 49 0.14 0.04 -4.35
C TYR A 49 -0.91 -0.42 -3.34
N THR A 50 -1.78 -1.33 -3.77
CA THR A 50 -2.75 -2.03 -2.93
C THR A 50 -2.59 -3.53 -3.16
N HIS A 51 -2.72 -4.32 -2.10
CA HIS A 51 -2.58 -5.77 -2.21
C HIS A 51 -3.66 -6.39 -3.11
N ASP A 52 -4.90 -5.88 -3.07
CA ASP A 52 -6.03 -6.46 -3.80
C ASP A 52 -6.10 -6.07 -5.28
N ARG A 53 -5.67 -4.84 -5.64
CA ARG A 53 -5.80 -4.32 -7.03
C ARG A 53 -4.47 -3.99 -7.70
N GLY A 54 -3.36 -4.15 -7.00
CA GLY A 54 -2.06 -3.66 -7.45
C GLY A 54 -2.02 -2.13 -7.45
N TRP A 55 -1.51 -1.54 -8.54
CA TRP A 55 -1.34 -0.09 -8.66
C TRP A 55 -2.64 0.62 -9.01
N VAL A 56 -3.06 1.55 -8.15
CA VAL A 56 -4.27 2.36 -8.34
C VAL A 56 -3.93 3.85 -8.29
N ARG A 57 -4.68 4.68 -9.02
CA ARG A 57 -4.49 6.14 -9.01
C ARG A 57 -4.55 6.70 -7.57
N SER A 58 -3.67 7.64 -7.28
CA SER A 58 -3.54 8.25 -5.96
C SER A 58 -3.14 9.73 -6.08
N TRP A 59 -3.22 10.47 -4.98
CA TRP A 59 -2.89 11.90 -4.85
C TRP A 59 -2.12 12.20 -3.54
N ILE A 60 -1.51 11.18 -2.94
CA ILE A 60 -0.88 11.25 -1.61
C ILE A 60 0.29 12.22 -1.60
N TRP A 61 1.09 12.27 -2.66
CA TRP A 61 2.19 13.23 -2.74
C TRP A 61 1.71 14.67 -2.77
N GLU A 62 0.68 14.95 -3.58
CA GLU A 62 0.04 16.27 -3.61
C GLU A 62 -0.62 16.61 -2.27
N ASP A 63 -1.31 15.64 -1.64
CA ASP A 63 -1.94 15.83 -0.34
C ASP A 63 -0.91 16.11 0.77
N VAL A 64 0.26 15.46 0.76
CA VAL A 64 1.35 15.73 1.71
C VAL A 64 1.97 17.10 1.43
N LYS A 65 2.21 17.42 0.16
CA LYS A 65 2.79 18.72 -0.26
C LYS A 65 1.88 19.90 0.11
N ASP A 66 0.57 19.75 -0.08
CA ASP A 66 -0.44 20.75 0.28
C ASP A 66 -0.80 20.74 1.77
N ASN A 67 -0.12 19.93 2.58
CA ASN A 67 -0.37 19.75 4.01
C ASN A 67 -1.80 19.31 4.35
N ARG A 68 -2.48 18.63 3.41
CA ARG A 68 -3.78 17.98 3.57
C ARG A 68 -3.66 16.59 4.21
N LYS A 69 -2.46 15.99 4.17
CA LYS A 69 -2.13 14.71 4.78
C LYS A 69 -0.80 14.81 5.54
N SER A 70 -0.81 14.51 6.83
CA SER A 70 0.39 14.57 7.67
C SER A 70 1.38 13.45 7.37
N GLY A 71 2.67 13.73 7.48
CA GLY A 71 3.75 12.77 7.26
C GLY A 71 4.73 13.22 6.18
N TRP A 72 5.54 12.28 5.72
CA TRP A 72 6.61 12.55 4.75
C TRP A 72 6.59 11.55 3.62
N VAL A 73 6.86 12.04 2.41
CA VAL A 73 7.10 11.19 1.24
C VAL A 73 8.61 11.10 1.02
N LEU A 74 9.15 9.89 1.11
CA LEU A 74 10.57 9.63 1.01
C LEU A 74 10.85 8.80 -0.25
N PRO A 75 11.91 9.11 -1.02
CA PRO A 75 12.30 8.27 -2.15
C PRO A 75 12.72 6.88 -1.65
N VAL A 76 12.33 5.83 -2.38
CA VAL A 76 12.69 4.46 -2.07
C VAL A 76 13.24 3.76 -3.31
N THR A 77 14.11 2.77 -3.10
CA THR A 77 14.63 1.94 -4.19
C THR A 77 13.56 0.97 -4.68
N ALA A 78 13.70 0.49 -5.92
CA ALA A 78 12.83 -0.56 -6.45
C ALA A 78 12.86 -1.83 -5.57
N GLU A 79 14.02 -2.21 -5.04
CA GLU A 79 14.13 -3.33 -4.09
C GLU A 79 13.37 -3.09 -2.79
N ALA A 80 13.39 -1.87 -2.24
CA ALA A 80 12.58 -1.53 -1.07
C ALA A 80 11.07 -1.58 -1.38
N ALA A 81 10.67 -1.14 -2.58
CA ALA A 81 9.29 -1.26 -3.04
C ALA A 81 8.84 -2.72 -3.15
N GLU A 82 9.67 -3.62 -3.71
CA GLU A 82 9.34 -5.05 -3.78
C GLU A 82 9.25 -5.71 -2.39
N ARG A 83 10.16 -5.36 -1.47
CA ARG A 83 10.10 -5.83 -0.09
C ARG A 83 8.80 -5.41 0.60
N PHE A 84 8.42 -4.14 0.46
CA PHE A 84 7.15 -3.64 1.00
C PHE A 84 5.94 -4.43 0.48
N LYS A 85 5.91 -4.73 -0.84
CA LYS A 85 4.82 -5.53 -1.42
C LYS A 85 4.74 -6.92 -0.80
N ALA A 86 5.89 -7.58 -0.59
CA ALA A 86 5.95 -8.89 0.04
C ALA A 86 5.51 -8.86 1.51
N GLU A 87 5.98 -7.86 2.27
CA GLU A 87 5.60 -7.65 3.67
C GLU A 87 4.09 -7.38 3.81
N LEU A 88 3.53 -6.55 2.94
CA LEU A 88 2.10 -6.28 2.89
C LEU A 88 1.28 -7.53 2.58
N ALA A 89 1.73 -8.36 1.63
CA ALA A 89 1.06 -9.61 1.30
C ALA A 89 1.02 -10.58 2.49
N VAL A 90 2.16 -10.74 3.19
CA VAL A 90 2.23 -11.57 4.40
C VAL A 90 1.31 -11.03 5.49
N ALA A 91 1.30 -9.72 5.72
CA ALA A 91 0.44 -9.09 6.73
C ALA A 91 -1.05 -9.30 6.43
N VAL A 92 -1.47 -9.18 5.16
CA VAL A 92 -2.85 -9.43 4.75
C VAL A 92 -3.25 -10.89 4.96
N ILE A 93 -2.39 -11.84 4.60
CA ILE A 93 -2.65 -13.27 4.83
C ILE A 93 -2.75 -13.57 6.33
N ALA A 94 -1.82 -13.03 7.12
CA ALA A 94 -1.83 -13.20 8.58
C ALA A 94 -3.10 -12.63 9.21
N ALA A 95 -3.55 -11.45 8.77
CA ALA A 95 -4.78 -10.83 9.24
C ALA A 95 -6.02 -11.69 8.89
N ALA A 96 -6.09 -12.22 7.67
CA ALA A 96 -7.18 -13.11 7.25
C ALA A 96 -7.22 -14.40 8.09
N TYR A 97 -6.07 -15.01 8.35
CA TYR A 97 -5.96 -16.20 9.20
C TYR A 97 -6.41 -15.92 10.65
N LEU A 98 -6.00 -14.79 11.23
CA LEU A 98 -6.40 -14.41 12.58
C LEU A 98 -7.90 -14.13 12.68
N GLU A 99 -8.51 -13.57 11.64
CA GLU A 99 -9.95 -13.36 11.60
C GLU A 99 -10.73 -14.67 11.53
N GLU A 100 -10.32 -15.62 10.69
CA GLU A 100 -10.92 -16.96 10.63
C GLU A 100 -10.82 -17.67 11.99
N ARG A 101 -9.64 -17.62 12.62
CA ARG A 101 -9.40 -18.18 13.96
C ARG A 101 -10.32 -17.54 15.01
N ARG A 102 -10.51 -16.23 14.96
CA ARG A 102 -11.40 -15.49 15.87
C ARG A 102 -12.86 -15.91 15.68
N GLN A 103 -13.31 -16.11 14.44
CA GLN A 103 -14.68 -16.55 14.16
C GLN A 103 -14.93 -18.00 14.60
N ALA A 104 -13.95 -18.88 14.42
CA ALA A 104 -14.03 -20.26 14.88
C ALA A 104 -14.12 -20.37 16.42
N ASP A 105 -13.36 -19.53 17.14
CA ASP A 105 -13.37 -19.46 18.60
C ASP A 105 -14.72 -18.93 19.13
N TRP A 106 -15.28 -17.89 18.50
CA TRP A 106 -16.63 -17.41 18.79
C TRP A 106 -17.72 -18.47 18.57
N ALA A 107 -17.59 -19.28 17.52
CA ALA A 107 -18.58 -20.29 17.16
C ALA A 107 -18.56 -21.53 18.08
N ASN A 108 -17.50 -21.74 18.87
CA ASN A 108 -17.38 -22.86 19.80
C ASN A 108 -16.88 -22.38 21.17
N PRO A 109 -17.71 -21.67 21.95
CA PRO A 109 -17.31 -21.27 23.29
C PRO A 109 -17.09 -22.53 24.13
N VAL A 110 -15.89 -22.68 24.68
CA VAL A 110 -15.63 -23.69 25.70
C VAL A 110 -16.47 -23.31 26.92
N ILE A 111 -17.67 -23.88 27.04
CA ILE A 111 -18.51 -23.70 28.22
C ILE A 111 -17.82 -24.48 29.35
N PRO A 112 -17.29 -23.81 30.39
CA PRO A 112 -16.71 -24.53 31.51
C PRO A 112 -17.81 -25.39 32.15
N PRO A 113 -17.50 -26.63 32.58
CA PRO A 113 -18.50 -27.47 33.24
C PRO A 113 -19.04 -26.73 34.45
N VAL A 114 -20.36 -26.55 34.50
CA VAL A 114 -21.06 -26.04 35.68
C VAL A 114 -20.81 -27.02 36.83
N ARG A 115 -20.13 -26.56 37.88
CA ARG A 115 -19.96 -27.35 39.10
C ARG A 115 -21.33 -27.47 39.79
N PRO A 116 -21.73 -28.67 40.24
CA PRO A 116 -22.98 -28.90 40.97
C PRO A 116 -22.97 -28.26 42.37
#